data_AF-A0A8U1F8N0-F1
#
_entry.id   AF-A0A8U1F8N0-F1
#
_cell.length_a   1.000
_cell.length_b   1.000
_cell.length_c   1.000
_cell.angle_alpha   90.00
_cell.angle_beta   90.00
_cell.angle_gamma   90.00
#
_symmetry.space_group_name_H-M   'P 1'
#
loop_
_entity.id
_entity.type
_entity.pdbx_description
1 polymer ?
#
loop_
_entity_poly.entity_id
_entity_poly.type
_entity_poly.pdbx_seq_one_letter_code
_entity_poly.pdbx_strand_id
1 'polypeptide(L)'
;MGGSGSKVKGAWPFAGSGAGGDSGSEGQEDHSVARLKGTRKTPFIFTRRSSLYYDEDGDLAHEFYEETVVTKNGRKRSKLKRIQKNLIPQGIVKLNHPRIHVDFPVILFEV
;
A
#
# COMPACT_ATOMS: atom_id res chain seq x y z
N MET A 1 32.94 32.39 -39.58
CA MET A 1 31.50 32.10 -39.39
C MET A 1 31.37 30.58 -39.44
N GLY A 2 31.25 29.81 -38.35
CA GLY A 2 30.56 30.04 -37.08
C GLY A 2 29.31 29.14 -37.02
N GLY A 3 29.48 27.81 -37.08
CA GLY A 3 28.37 26.84 -36.99
C GLY A 3 28.30 26.24 -35.58
N SER A 4 27.33 26.69 -34.78
CA SER A 4 27.14 26.29 -33.38
C SER A 4 26.30 25.01 -33.28
N GLY A 5 26.87 23.94 -32.70
CA GLY A 5 26.17 22.69 -32.39
C GLY A 5 25.73 22.65 -30.93
N SER A 6 24.43 22.72 -30.67
CA SER A 6 23.84 22.64 -29.33
C SER A 6 23.60 21.18 -28.93
N LYS A 7 24.38 20.67 -27.96
CA LYS A 7 24.08 19.41 -27.25
C LYS A 7 23.27 19.73 -26.00
N VAL A 8 21.96 19.49 -26.02
CA VAL A 8 21.14 19.49 -24.81
C VAL A 8 21.46 18.23 -23.99
N LYS A 9 22.10 18.41 -22.83
CA LYS A 9 22.22 17.37 -21.81
C LYS A 9 21.07 17.57 -20.83
N GLY A 10 20.05 16.72 -20.90
CA GLY A 10 18.92 16.74 -19.97
C GLY A 10 19.38 16.39 -18.56
N ALA A 11 19.29 17.35 -17.65
CA ALA A 11 19.46 17.13 -16.21
C ALA A 11 18.14 16.62 -15.60
N TRP A 12 18.20 15.48 -14.92
CA TRP A 12 17.08 14.93 -14.15
C TRP A 12 17.04 15.58 -12.75
N PRO A 13 15.90 16.09 -12.26
CA PRO A 13 15.85 16.95 -11.08
C PRO A 13 15.75 16.22 -9.73
N PHE A 14 15.95 14.89 -9.63
CA PHE A 14 15.72 14.15 -8.37
C PHE A 14 16.99 13.86 -7.54
N ALA A 15 18.02 14.70 -7.63
CA ALA A 15 19.17 14.62 -6.73
C ALA A 15 18.96 15.56 -5.52
N GLY A 16 18.39 15.01 -4.44
CA GLY A 16 18.28 15.70 -3.14
C GLY A 16 19.08 14.96 -2.06
N SER A 17 20.07 15.65 -1.48
CA SER A 17 20.93 15.19 -0.37
C SER A 17 20.28 15.37 1.01
N GLY A 18 20.48 14.38 1.91
CA GLY A 18 21.08 14.60 3.24
C GLY A 18 20.22 14.89 4.50
N ALA A 19 20.46 14.03 5.53
CA ALA A 19 20.70 14.33 6.97
C ALA A 19 19.57 14.23 8.04
N GLY A 20 19.80 13.34 9.03
CA GLY A 20 19.81 13.68 10.47
C GLY A 20 18.66 13.18 11.38
N GLY A 21 19.01 12.50 12.50
CA GLY A 21 18.21 12.52 13.75
C GLY A 21 17.87 11.16 14.39
N ASP A 22 18.41 10.90 15.59
CA ASP A 22 18.24 9.72 16.45
C ASP A 22 17.20 9.95 17.59
N SER A 23 16.66 8.85 18.16
CA SER A 23 16.47 8.59 19.62
C SER A 23 15.22 7.76 19.97
N GLY A 24 15.40 6.69 20.76
CA GLY A 24 14.46 6.29 21.84
C GLY A 24 13.76 4.91 21.81
N SER A 25 14.36 3.94 22.53
CA SER A 25 13.76 2.92 23.44
C SER A 25 12.87 1.74 22.96
N GLU A 26 13.48 0.55 23.08
CA GLU A 26 13.03 -0.68 23.79
C GLU A 26 11.76 -1.46 23.37
N GLY A 27 11.99 -2.70 22.96
CA GLY A 27 10.99 -3.73 22.65
C GLY A 27 11.61 -4.86 21.83
N GLN A 28 12.45 -5.68 22.48
CA GLN A 28 13.14 -6.82 21.88
C GLN A 28 12.18 -7.99 21.67
N GLU A 29 11.84 -8.27 20.42
CA GLU A 29 11.36 -9.58 19.97
C GLU A 29 12.22 -10.00 18.77
N ASP A 30 12.89 -11.14 18.94
CA ASP A 30 13.98 -11.61 18.11
C ASP A 30 13.52 -11.96 16.69
N HIS A 31 13.78 -11.03 15.77
CA HIS A 31 13.86 -11.35 14.33
C HIS A 31 15.23 -10.95 13.81
N SER A 32 16.20 -11.81 14.08
CA SER A 32 17.53 -11.81 13.48
C SER A 32 17.44 -12.18 12.00
N VAL A 33 17.08 -11.21 11.16
CA VAL A 33 17.52 -11.15 9.76
C VAL A 33 18.18 -9.78 9.56
N ALA A 34 19.46 -9.82 9.18
CA ALA A 34 20.36 -8.68 9.13
C ALA A 34 19.66 -7.39 8.61
N ARG A 35 19.56 -6.39 9.49
CA ARG A 35 19.03 -5.07 9.15
C ARG A 35 20.02 -4.36 8.26
N LEU A 36 19.91 -4.62 6.96
CA LEU A 36 20.67 -3.92 5.95
C LEU A 36 20.11 -2.51 5.80
N LYS A 37 20.57 -1.58 6.65
CA LYS A 37 20.39 -0.13 6.47
C LYS A 37 21.10 0.28 5.17
N GLY A 38 20.34 0.39 4.10
CA GLY A 38 20.81 0.86 2.79
C GLY A 38 19.80 0.47 1.73
N THR A 39 19.37 1.42 0.92
CA THR A 39 18.42 1.27 -0.19
C THR A 39 18.85 0.19 -1.18
N ARG A 40 18.58 -1.07 -0.86
CA ARG A 40 18.58 -2.20 -1.78
C ARG A 40 17.19 -2.81 -1.65
N LYS A 41 16.34 -2.56 -2.65
CA LYS A 41 14.99 -3.11 -2.73
C LYS A 41 15.11 -4.64 -2.64
N THR A 42 14.75 -5.22 -1.49
CA THR A 42 14.69 -6.67 -1.33
C THR A 42 13.56 -7.22 -2.18
N PRO A 43 13.70 -8.41 -2.77
CA PRO A 43 12.60 -9.03 -3.51
C PRO A 43 11.43 -9.38 -2.60
N PHE A 44 11.58 -9.32 -1.28
CA PHE A 44 10.53 -9.66 -0.32
C PHE A 44 9.64 -8.47 0.05
N ILE A 45 8.33 -8.69 -0.05
CA ILE A 45 7.23 -7.82 0.38
C ILE A 45 6.68 -8.40 1.69
N PHE A 46 6.72 -7.59 2.75
CA PHE A 46 6.18 -7.93 4.06
C PHE A 46 4.80 -7.30 4.32
N THR A 47 4.36 -6.40 3.44
CA THR A 47 3.12 -5.64 3.61
C THR A 47 2.32 -5.57 2.32
N ARG A 48 0.99 -5.72 2.41
CA ARG A 48 0.08 -5.57 1.28
C ARG A 48 -0.91 -4.45 1.55
N ARG A 49 -1.26 -3.68 0.52
CA ARG A 49 -2.42 -2.77 0.58
C ARG A 49 -3.71 -3.59 0.51
N SER A 50 -4.59 -3.44 1.50
CA SER A 50 -5.88 -4.12 1.55
C SER A 50 -6.96 -3.35 0.80
N SER A 51 -7.91 -4.08 0.24
CA SER A 51 -9.17 -3.58 -0.35
C SER A 51 -10.33 -3.63 0.63
N LEU A 52 -10.09 -4.06 1.88
CA LEU A 52 -11.10 -4.19 2.92
C LEU A 52 -11.29 -2.88 3.68
N TYR A 53 -12.50 -2.72 4.21
CA TYR A 53 -12.93 -1.59 5.04
C TYR A 53 -13.61 -2.10 6.30
N TYR A 54 -13.46 -1.35 7.39
CA TYR A 54 -14.26 -1.47 8.60
C TYR A 54 -15.49 -0.57 8.49
N ASP A 55 -16.65 -1.06 8.89
CA ASP A 55 -17.84 -0.22 9.11
C ASP A 55 -17.93 0.29 10.55
N GLU A 56 -19.06 0.91 10.90
CA GLU A 56 -19.31 1.48 12.22
C GLU A 56 -19.40 0.41 13.32
N ASP A 57 -19.78 -0.82 12.96
CA ASP A 57 -19.92 -1.97 13.86
C ASP A 57 -18.61 -2.77 14.00
N GLY A 58 -17.60 -2.45 13.18
CA GLY A 58 -16.29 -3.08 13.19
C GLY A 58 -16.19 -4.33 12.30
N ASP A 59 -17.19 -4.58 11.47
CA ASP A 59 -17.17 -5.65 10.49
C ASP A 59 -16.19 -5.32 9.36
N LEU A 60 -15.49 -6.34 8.85
CA LEU A 60 -14.46 -6.18 7.81
C LEU A 60 -14.93 -6.77 6.48
N ALA A 61 -15.20 -5.92 5.50
CA ALA A 61 -15.67 -6.35 4.19
C ALA A 61 -15.09 -5.52 3.05
N HIS A 62 -15.23 -6.04 1.81
CA HIS A 62 -14.85 -5.28 0.62
C HIS A 62 -15.89 -4.20 0.29
N GLU A 63 -17.16 -4.47 0.58
CA GLU A 63 -18.30 -3.63 0.23
C GLU A 63 -19.39 -3.77 1.30
N PHE A 64 -20.01 -2.65 1.67
CA PHE A 64 -21.11 -2.60 2.63
C PHE A 64 -22.39 -2.15 1.95
N TYR A 65 -23.51 -2.74 2.38
CA TYR A 65 -24.83 -2.44 1.85
C TYR A 65 -25.80 -2.21 3.00
N GLU A 66 -26.57 -1.13 2.91
CA GLU A 66 -27.66 -0.82 3.84
C GLU A 66 -29.00 -1.15 3.22
N GLU A 67 -29.89 -1.73 4.00
CA GLU A 67 -31.28 -1.87 3.60
C GLU A 67 -32.01 -0.53 3.71
N THR A 68 -32.49 -0.04 2.58
CA THR A 68 -33.32 1.16 2.51
C THR A 68 -34.76 0.77 2.17
N VAL A 69 -35.71 1.18 3.00
CA VAL A 69 -37.13 0.98 2.72
C VAL A 69 -37.61 2.11 1.82
N VAL A 70 -37.83 1.80 0.55
CA VAL A 70 -38.35 2.77 -0.42
C VAL A 70 -39.85 2.54 -0.57
N THR A 71 -40.65 3.53 -0.19
CA THR A 71 -42.08 3.55 -0.47
C THR A 71 -42.32 4.09 -1.88
N LYS A 72 -42.82 3.26 -2.80
CA LYS A 72 -43.35 3.72 -4.08
C LYS A 72 -44.79 3.26 -4.22
N ASN A 73 -45.69 4.20 -4.49
CA ASN A 73 -47.13 3.97 -4.70
C ASN A 73 -47.80 3.21 -3.52
N GLY A 74 -47.52 3.63 -2.28
CA GLY A 74 -48.08 3.00 -1.07
C GLY A 74 -47.53 1.60 -0.73
N ARG A 75 -46.73 0.99 -1.62
CA ARG A 75 -46.09 -0.31 -1.36
C ARG A 75 -44.66 -0.10 -0.86
N LYS A 76 -44.37 -0.61 0.33
CA LYS A 76 -43.02 -0.66 0.89
C LYS A 76 -42.22 -1.70 0.12
N ARG A 77 -41.07 -1.31 -0.42
CA ARG A 77 -40.07 -2.24 -0.98
C ARG A 77 -38.76 -1.99 -0.28
N SER A 78 -38.14 -3.05 0.22
CA SER A 78 -36.76 -2.99 0.67
C SER A 78 -35.83 -3.01 -0.53
N LYS A 79 -34.78 -2.20 -0.47
CA LYS A 79 -33.71 -2.18 -1.47
C LYS A 79 -32.39 -2.02 -0.76
N LEU A 80 -31.43 -2.87 -1.10
CA LEU A 80 -30.05 -2.72 -0.67
C LEU A 80 -29.37 -1.60 -1.46
N LYS A 81 -28.71 -0.69 -0.74
CA LYS A 81 -27.94 0.41 -1.30
C LYS A 81 -26.51 0.28 -0.81
N ARG A 82 -25.56 0.35 -1.74
CA ARG A 82 -24.13 0.35 -1.39
C ARG A 82 -23.77 1.60 -0.60
N ILE A 83 -23.07 1.42 0.52
CA ILE A 83 -22.49 2.49 1.32
C ILE A 83 -21.02 2.66 0.94
N GLN A 84 -20.58 3.91 0.86
CA GLN A 84 -19.17 4.30 0.71
C GLN A 84 -18.76 5.38 1.72
N LYS A 85 -19.68 5.80 2.58
CA LYS A 85 -19.46 6.83 3.60
C LYS A 85 -19.16 6.15 4.93
N ASN A 86 -18.41 6.82 5.81
CA ASN A 86 -18.07 6.37 7.16
C ASN A 86 -17.33 5.02 7.24
N LEU A 87 -16.79 4.52 6.11
CA LEU A 87 -15.99 3.31 6.08
C LEU A 87 -14.52 3.64 6.34
N ILE A 88 -13.88 2.92 7.25
CA ILE A 88 -12.47 3.08 7.58
C ILE A 88 -11.66 2.06 6.78
N PRO A 89 -10.74 2.48 5.89
CA PRO A 89 -9.94 1.53 5.13
C PRO A 89 -9.00 0.75 6.06
N GLN A 90 -8.89 -0.56 5.86
CA GLN A 90 -7.94 -1.39 6.60
C GLN A 90 -6.48 -0.98 6.34
N GLY A 91 -6.20 -0.39 5.17
CA GLY A 91 -4.90 0.19 4.86
C GLY A 91 -3.82 -0.86 4.54
N ILE A 92 -2.63 -0.68 5.12
CA ILE A 92 -1.47 -1.55 4.88
C ILE A 92 -1.48 -2.67 5.92
N VAL A 93 -1.59 -3.91 5.46
CA VAL A 93 -1.65 -5.10 6.29
C VAL A 93 -0.31 -5.84 6.23
N LYS A 94 0.24 -6.19 7.39
CA LYS A 94 1.43 -7.05 7.49
C LYS A 94 1.07 -8.48 7.05
N LEU A 95 1.92 -9.06 6.23
CA LEU A 95 1.78 -10.44 5.77
C LEU A 95 2.46 -11.38 6.77
N ASN A 96 1.81 -12.49 7.11
CA ASN A 96 2.40 -13.53 7.97
C ASN A 96 3.67 -14.12 7.34
N HIS A 97 3.69 -14.24 6.01
CA HIS A 97 4.84 -14.75 5.26
C HIS A 97 5.23 -13.74 4.18
N PRO A 98 6.54 -13.49 3.99
CA PRO A 98 7.01 -12.60 2.94
C PRO A 98 6.63 -13.13 1.56
N ARG A 99 6.26 -12.23 0.65
CA ARG A 99 5.95 -12.56 -0.76
C ARG A 99 6.99 -11.95 -1.69
N ILE A 100 7.16 -12.53 -2.87
CA ILE A 100 8.11 -12.01 -3.85
C ILE A 100 7.49 -10.83 -4.60
N HIS A 101 8.27 -9.79 -4.82
CA HIS A 101 7.92 -8.59 -5.55
C HIS A 101 7.89 -8.88 -7.06
N VAL A 102 6.83 -8.44 -7.74
CA VAL A 102 6.58 -8.76 -9.15
C VAL A 102 7.72 -8.32 -10.07
N ASP A 103 8.34 -7.18 -9.78
CA ASP A 103 9.45 -6.63 -10.60
C ASP A 103 10.82 -7.31 -10.37
N PHE A 104 10.91 -8.30 -9.48
CA PHE A 104 12.16 -8.99 -9.19
C PHE A 104 12.15 -10.40 -9.79
N PRO A 105 12.75 -10.62 -10.98
CA PRO A 105 12.95 -11.97 -11.49
C PRO A 105 13.93 -12.71 -10.57
N VAL A 106 13.47 -13.75 -9.89
CA VAL A 106 14.27 -14.59 -8.99
C VAL A 106 14.10 -16.05 -9.40
N ILE A 107 15.20 -16.74 -9.67
CA ILE A 107 15.21 -18.19 -9.89
C ILE A 107 15.14 -18.85 -8.50
N LEU A 108 14.05 -19.61 -8.25
CA LEU A 108 13.80 -20.22 -6.93
C LEU A 108 14.47 -21.58 -6.75
N PHE A 109 14.82 -22.25 -7.85
CA PHE A 109 15.41 -23.57 -7.85
C PHE A 109 16.28 -23.75 -9.09
N GLU A 110 17.49 -24.26 -8.88
CA GLU A 110 18.46 -24.63 -9.91
C GLU A 110 18.90 -26.07 -9.62
N VAL A 111 18.99 -26.90 -10.66
CA VAL A 111 19.24 -28.35 -10.61
C VAL A 111 20.72 -28.65 -10.79
#